data_AF-A0A8T0DKD5-F1
#
_entry.id   AF-A0A8T0DKD5-F1
#
_cell.length_a   1.000
_cell.length_b   1.000
_cell.length_c   1.000
_cell.angle_alpha   90.00
_cell.angle_beta   90.00
_cell.angle_gamma   90.00
#
_symmetry.space_group_name_H-M   'P 1'
#
loop_
_entity.id
_entity.type
_entity.pdbx_description
1 polymer ?
#
loop_
_entity_poly.entity_id
_entity_poly.type
_entity_poly.pdbx_seq_one_letter_code
_entity_poly.pdbx_strand_id
1 'polypeptide(L)'
;MFYVRRALARKNLDKSQEATEDLETILKLDTDNKAALKELAQLTGRSEATIKQQFAKHLHPPGLEPKQSMRGTRKFRRIPIVEVDLPIAARIPEGITVSKLPHDVTMKIGDVPTKTPSSANLSQVRTTLGSSVVPCTGETPTRPSPPPTQQMITLTEGGPSNWFQLERELRELNGCSSDKTILSNNAVTYLCRICPSQYQKVIGNNLETGFLVQLLRAFSRANGLLTPAEVVSRLNSISRLPRFDVAWMMVDDCDHDLFRQIFFTLEADPNISRDELNFIRKQFT
;
A
#
# COMPACT_ATOMS: atom_id res chain seq x y z
N MET A 1 -12.44 1.74 2.39
CA MET A 1 -12.10 2.86 1.49
C MET A 1 -12.51 2.63 0.02
N PHE A 2 -12.34 1.43 -0.55
CA PHE A 2 -12.60 1.11 -1.97
C PHE A 2 -13.90 1.69 -2.56
N TYR A 3 -15.07 1.37 -1.98
CA TYR A 3 -16.39 1.80 -2.48
C TYR A 3 -16.52 3.32 -2.68
N VAL A 4 -15.93 4.14 -1.82
CA VAL A 4 -16.01 5.62 -1.92
C VAL A 4 -15.32 6.12 -3.19
N ARG A 5 -14.13 5.57 -3.51
CA ARG A 5 -13.40 5.94 -4.73
C ARG A 5 -14.11 5.42 -5.99
N ARG A 6 -14.73 4.23 -5.90
CA ARG A 6 -15.47 3.61 -7.01
C ARG A 6 -16.78 4.36 -7.31
N ALA A 7 -17.53 4.76 -6.29
CA ALA A 7 -18.72 5.61 -6.41
C ALA A 7 -18.42 6.94 -7.11
N LEU A 8 -17.37 7.65 -6.67
CA LEU A 8 -16.96 8.92 -7.26
C LEU A 8 -16.51 8.78 -8.72
N ALA A 9 -15.75 7.73 -9.05
CA ALA A 9 -15.37 7.43 -10.42
C ALA A 9 -16.59 7.13 -11.31
N ARG A 10 -17.56 6.35 -10.81
CA ARG A 10 -18.81 6.04 -11.51
C ARG A 10 -19.71 7.26 -11.70
N LYS A 11 -19.82 8.15 -10.69
CA LYS A 11 -20.52 9.44 -10.80
C LYS A 11 -19.90 10.34 -11.89
N ASN A 12 -18.58 10.39 -12.00
CA ASN A 12 -17.86 11.14 -13.04
C ASN A 12 -17.89 10.49 -14.44
N LEU A 13 -18.56 9.34 -14.59
CA LEU A 13 -18.73 8.60 -15.84
C LEU A 13 -20.23 8.41 -16.17
N ASP A 14 -21.10 9.25 -15.58
CA ASP A 14 -22.57 9.23 -15.69
C ASP A 14 -23.25 7.89 -15.34
N LYS A 15 -22.50 6.94 -14.74
CA LYS A 15 -22.95 5.62 -14.27
C LYS A 15 -23.69 5.72 -12.93
N SER A 16 -24.74 6.55 -12.90
CA SER A 16 -25.48 6.93 -11.69
C SER A 16 -26.06 5.74 -10.92
N GLN A 17 -26.50 4.68 -11.61
CA GLN A 17 -27.00 3.47 -10.96
C GLN A 17 -25.89 2.68 -10.26
N GLU A 18 -24.77 2.40 -10.96
CA GLU A 18 -23.60 1.75 -10.37
C GLU A 18 -22.98 2.56 -9.22
N ALA A 19 -23.02 3.89 -9.31
CA ALA A 19 -22.58 4.79 -8.24
C ALA A 19 -23.51 4.70 -7.02
N THR A 20 -24.82 4.57 -7.25
CA THR A 20 -25.83 4.39 -6.19
C THR A 20 -25.60 3.07 -5.45
N GLU A 21 -25.33 1.96 -6.13
CA GLU A 21 -25.01 0.66 -5.51
C GLU A 21 -23.78 0.72 -4.58
N ASP A 22 -22.72 1.44 -4.96
CA ASP A 22 -21.56 1.67 -4.10
C ASP A 22 -21.90 2.52 -2.87
N LEU A 23 -22.75 3.54 -3.03
CA LEU A 23 -23.21 4.40 -1.94
C LEU A 23 -24.14 3.65 -0.98
N GLU A 24 -25.06 2.81 -1.48
CA GLU A 24 -25.84 1.91 -0.62
C GLU A 24 -24.94 0.94 0.15
N THR A 25 -23.88 0.43 -0.49
CA THR A 25 -22.92 -0.48 0.17
C THR A 25 -22.15 0.23 1.28
N ILE A 26 -21.89 1.54 1.14
CA ILE A 26 -21.35 2.36 2.24
C ILE A 26 -22.40 2.53 3.35
N LEU A 27 -23.66 2.83 3.02
CA LEU A 27 -24.72 3.02 4.02
C LEU A 27 -25.12 1.73 4.77
N LYS A 28 -24.92 0.56 4.16
CA LYS A 28 -25.06 -0.76 4.81
C LYS A 28 -23.95 -1.04 5.85
N LEU A 29 -22.83 -0.30 5.78
CA LEU A 29 -21.69 -0.42 6.72
C LEU A 29 -21.62 0.75 7.72
N ASP A 30 -22.08 1.94 7.33
CA ASP A 30 -22.09 3.17 8.12
C ASP A 30 -23.35 3.98 7.81
N THR A 31 -24.41 3.78 8.60
CA THR A 31 -25.74 4.35 8.38
C THR A 31 -25.84 5.86 8.62
N ASP A 32 -24.86 6.49 9.29
CA ASP A 32 -24.81 7.95 9.49
C ASP A 32 -23.73 8.61 8.60
N ASN A 33 -23.27 7.94 7.55
CA ASN A 33 -22.28 8.47 6.63
C ASN A 33 -22.82 9.67 5.83
N LYS A 34 -22.65 10.88 6.38
CA LYS A 34 -23.15 12.15 5.81
C LYS A 34 -22.68 12.39 4.37
N ALA A 35 -21.48 11.92 4.00
CA ALA A 35 -21.01 12.01 2.62
C ALA A 35 -21.81 11.10 1.69
N ALA A 36 -21.97 9.81 2.03
CA ALA A 36 -22.72 8.88 1.20
C ALA A 36 -24.21 9.26 1.09
N LEU A 37 -24.82 9.74 2.18
CA LEU A 37 -26.19 10.23 2.20
C LEU A 37 -26.39 11.43 1.25
N LYS A 38 -25.52 12.45 1.34
CA LYS A 38 -25.60 13.64 0.49
C LYS A 38 -25.39 13.32 -0.99
N GLU A 39 -24.50 12.38 -1.31
CA GLU A 39 -24.26 11.94 -2.69
C GLU A 39 -25.43 11.10 -3.24
N LEU A 40 -26.01 10.21 -2.42
CA LEU A 40 -27.18 9.42 -2.83
C LEU A 40 -28.45 10.29 -2.96
N ALA A 41 -28.60 11.32 -2.13
CA ALA A 41 -29.64 12.33 -2.26
C ALA A 41 -29.56 13.09 -3.59
N GLN A 42 -28.34 13.51 -4.00
CA GLN A 42 -28.12 14.13 -5.32
C GLN A 42 -28.47 13.19 -6.48
N LEU A 43 -28.08 11.91 -6.41
CA LEU A 43 -28.28 10.95 -7.51
C LEU A 43 -29.72 10.41 -7.62
N THR A 44 -30.48 10.40 -6.52
CA THR A 44 -31.84 9.82 -6.48
C THR A 44 -32.97 10.84 -6.32
N GLY A 45 -32.65 12.12 -6.07
CA GLY A 45 -33.63 13.17 -5.76
C GLY A 45 -34.35 12.99 -4.41
N ARG A 46 -33.97 11.99 -3.60
CA ARG A 46 -34.59 11.69 -2.30
C ARG A 46 -33.95 12.51 -1.19
N SER A 47 -34.76 12.90 -0.19
CA SER A 47 -34.24 13.54 1.02
C SER A 47 -33.32 12.61 1.81
N GLU A 48 -32.21 13.15 2.33
CA GLU A 48 -31.28 12.43 3.23
C GLU A 48 -32.02 11.78 4.41
N ALA A 49 -33.08 12.39 4.92
CA ALA A 49 -33.89 11.84 6.01
C ALA A 49 -34.64 10.56 5.59
N THR A 50 -35.19 10.53 4.37
CA THR A 50 -35.86 9.34 3.81
C THR A 50 -34.85 8.21 3.58
N ILE A 51 -33.66 8.55 3.07
CA ILE A 51 -32.57 7.60 2.84
C ILE A 51 -32.10 7.01 4.18
N LYS A 52 -31.81 7.86 5.18
CA LYS A 52 -31.48 7.42 6.56
C LYS A 52 -32.55 6.47 7.11
N GLN A 53 -33.83 6.81 6.97
CA GLN A 53 -34.90 5.97 7.50
C GLN A 53 -35.01 4.62 6.76
N GLN A 54 -34.69 4.57 5.47
CA GLN A 54 -34.63 3.32 4.70
C GLN A 54 -33.53 2.39 5.21
N PHE A 55 -32.30 2.89 5.40
CA PHE A 55 -31.18 2.05 5.85
C PHE A 55 -31.23 1.72 7.35
N ALA A 56 -31.70 2.64 8.21
CA ALA A 56 -31.85 2.37 9.65
C ALA A 56 -32.85 1.24 9.96
N LYS A 57 -33.90 1.08 9.14
CA LYS A 57 -34.90 0.00 9.28
C LYS A 57 -34.33 -1.41 9.10
N HIS A 58 -33.15 -1.56 8.50
CA HIS A 58 -32.55 -2.88 8.23
C HIS A 58 -31.58 -3.37 9.32
N LEU A 59 -31.31 -2.59 10.38
CA LEU A 59 -30.33 -2.94 11.43
C LEU A 59 -30.91 -3.29 12.81
N HIS A 60 -32.22 -3.12 13.04
CA HIS A 60 -32.82 -3.25 14.38
C HIS A 60 -33.92 -4.32 14.48
N PRO A 61 -33.69 -5.40 15.25
CA PRO A 61 -34.74 -6.02 16.05
C PRO A 61 -35.27 -4.99 17.08
N PRO A 62 -36.54 -5.11 17.52
CA PRO A 62 -37.11 -4.17 18.49
C PRO A 62 -36.51 -4.36 19.89
N GLY A 63 -36.03 -3.28 20.50
CA GLY A 63 -35.81 -3.21 21.96
C GLY A 63 -34.36 -3.25 22.47
N LEU A 64 -33.50 -2.30 22.06
CA LEU A 64 -32.39 -1.82 22.91
C LEU A 64 -32.21 -0.31 22.75
N GLU A 65 -32.41 0.43 23.85
CA GLU A 65 -32.20 1.87 23.91
C GLU A 65 -30.71 2.25 23.81
N PRO A 66 -30.34 3.36 23.13
CA PRO A 66 -28.95 3.80 23.04
C PRO A 66 -28.43 4.29 24.39
N LYS A 67 -27.63 3.46 25.09
CA LYS A 67 -26.92 3.89 26.31
C LYS A 67 -26.03 5.09 26.01
N GLN A 68 -26.32 6.22 26.67
CA GLN A 68 -25.61 7.47 26.50
C GLN A 68 -24.10 7.28 26.68
N SER A 69 -23.33 7.62 25.65
CA SER A 69 -21.88 7.46 25.70
C SER A 69 -21.27 8.53 26.61
N MET A 70 -20.82 8.10 27.80
CA MET A 70 -20.11 8.94 28.79
C MET A 70 -18.68 9.29 28.33
N ARG A 71 -18.53 9.82 27.11
CA ARG A 71 -17.29 10.46 26.64
C ARG A 71 -17.10 11.75 27.43
N GLY A 72 -16.29 11.65 28.49
CA GLY A 72 -16.09 12.73 29.45
C GLY A 72 -15.70 14.06 28.80
N THR A 73 -16.32 15.14 29.26
CA THR A 73 -16.20 16.52 28.73
C THR A 73 -14.87 17.20 29.04
N ARG A 74 -13.77 16.43 29.16
CA ARG A 74 -12.41 16.94 29.38
C ARG A 74 -11.94 17.70 28.14
N LYS A 75 -12.15 19.02 28.16
CA LYS A 75 -11.53 19.97 27.23
C LYS A 75 -10.01 19.80 27.28
N PHE A 76 -9.42 19.30 26.19
CA PHE A 76 -7.97 19.20 26.05
C PHE A 76 -7.35 20.59 26.19
N ARG A 77 -6.47 20.79 27.19
CA ARG A 77 -5.70 22.02 27.32
C ARG A 77 -4.56 22.00 26.32
N ARG A 78 -4.34 23.10 25.59
CA ARG A 78 -3.11 23.28 24.81
C ARG A 78 -1.92 23.39 25.77
N ILE A 79 -0.87 22.63 25.50
CA ILE A 79 0.44 22.80 26.14
C ILE A 79 1.19 23.85 25.30
N PRO A 80 1.78 24.90 25.89
CA PRO A 80 2.66 25.81 25.16
C PRO A 80 3.93 25.07 24.75
N ILE A 81 4.33 25.23 23.49
CA ILE A 81 5.65 24.77 23.03
C ILE A 81 6.67 25.78 23.55
N VAL A 82 7.66 25.30 24.29
CA VAL A 82 8.85 26.07 24.65
C VAL A 82 9.90 25.75 23.59
N GLU A 83 10.38 26.78 22.89
CA GLU A 83 11.54 26.64 22.01
C GLU A 83 12.77 26.41 22.90
N VAL A 84 13.46 25.30 22.65
CA VAL A 84 14.73 24.96 23.30
C VAL A 84 15.81 25.13 22.26
N ASP A 85 16.50 26.26 22.30
CA ASP A 85 17.57 26.59 21.36
C ASP A 85 18.76 25.62 21.52
N LEU A 86 18.76 24.55 20.73
CA LEU A 86 19.98 23.79 20.47
C LEU A 86 20.91 24.71 19.64
N PRO A 87 22.15 24.99 20.09
CA PRO A 87 23.02 25.94 19.43
C PRO A 87 23.55 25.39 18.08
N ILE A 88 22.86 25.70 16.98
CA ILE A 88 23.32 25.45 15.61
C ILE A 88 24.43 26.45 15.27
N ALA A 89 25.64 26.16 15.73
CA ALA A 89 26.81 27.00 15.52
C ALA A 89 27.43 26.80 14.12
N ALA A 90 26.93 27.51 13.09
CA ALA A 90 27.77 27.96 11.96
C ALA A 90 27.09 28.99 11.01
N ARG A 91 27.53 30.25 11.12
CA ARG A 91 27.72 31.22 10.00
C ARG A 91 26.53 31.58 9.10
N ILE A 92 25.82 32.65 9.46
CA ILE A 92 25.47 33.74 8.54
C ILE A 92 25.81 35.08 9.24
N PRO A 93 26.59 36.00 8.63
CA PRO A 93 26.76 37.36 9.15
C PRO A 93 25.59 38.29 8.78
N GLU A 94 25.20 39.14 9.73
CA GLU A 94 24.82 40.57 9.63
C GLU A 94 24.15 41.10 8.32
N GLY A 95 23.02 41.82 8.34
CA GLY A 95 22.12 42.33 9.39
C GLY A 95 20.70 42.56 8.82
N ILE A 96 19.78 43.39 9.34
CA ILE A 96 19.84 44.52 10.27
C ILE A 96 18.56 44.51 11.18
N THR A 97 18.60 45.25 12.30
CA THR A 97 17.63 45.23 13.40
C THR A 97 16.30 45.98 13.22
N VAL A 98 15.20 45.32 13.63
CA VAL A 98 14.14 45.81 14.56
C VAL A 98 13.39 47.13 14.26
N SER A 99 12.04 47.07 14.18
CA SER A 99 11.14 47.91 15.02
C SER A 99 9.63 47.56 14.97
N LYS A 100 9.07 47.34 16.18
CA LYS A 100 7.73 47.70 16.73
C LYS A 100 6.41 47.39 15.99
N LEU A 101 5.50 46.76 16.76
CA LEU A 101 4.03 46.86 16.67
C LEU A 101 3.54 48.23 17.19
N PRO A 102 2.33 48.72 16.83
CA PRO A 102 1.21 48.58 17.79
C PRO A 102 -0.22 48.39 17.22
N HIS A 103 -0.99 47.57 17.93
CA HIS A 103 -2.45 47.54 18.21
C HIS A 103 -3.52 48.36 17.43
N ASP A 104 -4.55 47.60 16.99
CA ASP A 104 -6.01 47.77 17.24
C ASP A 104 -6.94 48.53 16.23
N VAL A 105 -8.26 48.28 16.39
CA VAL A 105 -9.48 49.01 15.93
C VAL A 105 -10.19 48.57 14.60
N THR A 106 -11.24 47.72 14.79
CA THR A 106 -12.63 47.81 14.24
C THR A 106 -12.96 47.66 12.72
N MET A 107 -14.20 47.20 12.45
CA MET A 107 -14.83 46.93 11.13
C MET A 107 -15.47 48.16 10.44
N LYS A 108 -15.49 48.21 9.09
CA LYS A 108 -16.70 47.99 8.22
C LYS A 108 -16.54 48.43 6.73
N ILE A 109 -17.09 47.59 5.83
CA ILE A 109 -17.89 47.84 4.60
C ILE A 109 -17.76 49.21 3.86
N GLY A 110 -17.52 49.20 2.53
CA GLY A 110 -17.71 50.39 1.67
C GLY A 110 -17.33 50.30 0.17
N ASP A 111 -18.14 49.60 -0.64
CA ASP A 111 -18.44 49.78 -2.10
C ASP A 111 -17.37 49.94 -3.22
N VAL A 112 -17.88 49.91 -4.48
CA VAL A 112 -17.18 49.63 -5.75
C VAL A 112 -17.61 50.62 -6.87
N PRO A 113 -16.69 51.11 -7.73
CA PRO A 113 -16.86 50.89 -9.19
C PRO A 113 -15.53 50.62 -9.93
N THR A 114 -15.32 49.46 -10.57
CA THR A 114 -15.84 49.04 -11.90
C THR A 114 -15.05 49.59 -13.10
N LYS A 115 -14.35 48.69 -13.82
CA LYS A 115 -14.21 48.69 -15.31
C LYS A 115 -13.54 47.41 -15.86
N THR A 116 -14.37 46.42 -16.13
CA THR A 116 -14.21 45.39 -17.19
C THR A 116 -14.33 46.06 -18.60
N PRO A 117 -14.10 45.39 -19.77
CA PRO A 117 -14.18 43.94 -20.01
C PRO A 117 -13.22 43.29 -21.04
N SER A 118 -13.35 41.95 -21.15
CA SER A 118 -13.20 41.14 -22.38
C SER A 118 -11.83 41.00 -23.09
N SER A 119 -11.62 40.02 -23.98
CA SER A 119 -12.16 38.63 -24.10
C SER A 119 -11.47 37.96 -25.30
N ALA A 120 -11.04 36.70 -25.17
CA ALA A 120 -10.73 35.80 -26.29
C ALA A 120 -9.56 36.27 -27.22
N ASN A 121 -9.06 35.52 -28.22
CA ASN A 121 -9.20 34.09 -28.54
C ASN A 121 -7.99 33.57 -29.34
N LEU A 122 -7.87 32.24 -29.44
CA LEU A 122 -7.32 31.46 -30.59
C LEU A 122 -6.13 32.00 -31.44
N SER A 123 -4.98 31.32 -31.29
CA SER A 123 -4.28 30.55 -32.35
C SER A 123 -3.55 31.21 -33.56
N GLN A 124 -2.36 30.62 -33.80
CA GLN A 124 -1.76 30.24 -35.10
C GLN A 124 -0.94 31.23 -35.97
N VAL A 125 0.05 30.62 -36.65
CA VAL A 125 0.72 31.02 -37.93
C VAL A 125 1.72 32.21 -37.90
N ARG A 126 2.85 32.24 -38.64
CA ARG A 126 3.78 31.22 -39.23
C ARG A 126 4.96 31.96 -39.92
N THR A 127 6.20 31.45 -39.85
CA THR A 127 7.37 31.83 -40.74
C THR A 127 7.80 33.32 -40.69
N THR A 128 8.96 33.83 -41.10
CA THR A 128 10.28 33.38 -41.67
C THR A 128 11.34 34.45 -41.27
N LEU A 129 12.66 34.45 -41.51
CA LEU A 129 13.65 33.63 -42.26
C LEU A 129 15.05 33.86 -41.60
N GLY A 130 16.10 33.09 -41.92
CA GLY A 130 17.49 33.41 -41.56
C GLY A 130 18.47 32.24 -41.80
N SER A 131 19.37 32.36 -42.77
CA SER A 131 20.18 31.23 -43.29
C SER A 131 21.63 31.21 -42.80
N SER A 132 22.22 30.00 -42.65
CA SER A 132 23.54 29.67 -43.23
C SER A 132 23.92 28.17 -43.22
N VAL A 133 24.09 27.63 -44.44
CA VAL A 133 25.16 26.71 -44.90
C VAL A 133 25.38 25.33 -44.20
N VAL A 134 24.71 24.32 -44.79
CA VAL A 134 25.10 22.94 -45.21
C VAL A 134 26.61 22.56 -45.34
N PRO A 135 27.01 21.26 -45.59
CA PRO A 135 26.23 19.99 -45.70
C PRO A 135 26.83 18.74 -44.97
N CYS A 136 26.06 17.63 -44.94
CA CYS A 136 26.52 16.30 -45.39
C CYS A 136 25.35 15.30 -45.54
N THR A 137 25.53 14.25 -46.35
CA THR A 137 24.48 13.32 -46.87
C THR A 137 24.57 11.93 -46.20
N GLY A 138 23.50 11.13 -45.98
CA GLY A 138 22.06 11.31 -46.22
C GLY A 138 21.22 10.06 -45.84
N GLU A 139 20.11 9.84 -46.56
CA GLU A 139 19.26 8.62 -46.61
C GLU A 139 18.31 8.22 -45.44
N THR A 140 17.14 8.89 -45.44
CA THR A 140 15.78 8.28 -45.33
C THR A 140 15.29 7.62 -44.00
N PRO A 141 13.96 7.45 -43.78
CA PRO A 141 13.39 7.67 -42.44
C PRO A 141 12.67 6.47 -41.80
N THR A 142 12.81 6.31 -40.48
CA THR A 142 11.89 5.50 -39.66
C THR A 142 11.29 6.34 -38.53
N ARG A 143 9.96 6.46 -38.54
CA ARG A 143 9.14 7.07 -37.47
C ARG A 143 9.29 6.23 -36.19
N PRO A 144 9.65 6.81 -35.03
CA PRO A 144 9.54 6.08 -33.76
C PRO A 144 8.06 5.77 -33.49
N SER A 145 7.73 4.49 -33.40
CA SER A 145 6.44 4.02 -32.94
C SER A 145 6.28 4.28 -31.43
N PRO A 146 5.05 4.48 -30.92
CA PRO A 146 4.82 4.39 -29.49
C PRO A 146 5.16 2.97 -29.02
N PRO A 147 5.78 2.79 -27.83
CA PRO A 147 6.08 1.47 -27.32
C PRO A 147 4.78 0.67 -27.08
N PRO A 148 4.72 -0.62 -27.45
CA PRO A 148 3.54 -1.43 -27.21
C PRO A 148 3.34 -1.60 -25.70
N THR A 149 2.11 -1.34 -25.23
CA THR A 149 1.74 -1.54 -23.82
C THR A 149 1.55 -3.02 -23.52
N GLN A 150 2.67 -3.74 -23.42
CA GLN A 150 2.74 -5.10 -22.91
C GLN A 150 3.64 -5.09 -21.68
N GLN A 151 3.04 -5.21 -20.49
CA GLN A 151 3.78 -5.37 -19.24
C GLN A 151 4.31 -6.80 -19.16
N MET A 152 5.36 -7.08 -19.92
CA MET A 152 6.11 -8.32 -19.84
C MET A 152 6.71 -8.42 -18.43
N ILE A 153 6.45 -9.52 -17.73
CA ILE A 153 6.84 -9.68 -16.32
C ILE A 153 8.35 -9.90 -16.26
N THR A 154 9.10 -8.82 -16.12
CA THR A 154 10.55 -8.85 -15.91
C THR A 154 10.85 -9.29 -14.48
N LEU A 155 10.76 -10.60 -14.23
CA LEU A 155 11.32 -11.21 -13.03
C LEU A 155 12.81 -10.84 -12.96
N THR A 156 13.25 -10.35 -11.80
CA THR A 156 14.63 -9.89 -11.65
C THR A 156 15.60 -11.07 -11.67
N GLU A 157 16.46 -11.17 -12.70
CA GLU A 157 17.42 -12.27 -12.90
C GLU A 157 18.29 -12.55 -11.66
N GLY A 158 18.76 -11.50 -10.98
CA GLY A 158 19.53 -11.56 -9.73
C GLY A 158 18.71 -11.77 -8.45
N GLY A 159 17.39 -11.94 -8.56
CA GLY A 159 16.45 -12.04 -7.45
C GLY A 159 16.03 -10.69 -6.84
N PRO A 160 15.08 -10.71 -5.90
CA PRO A 160 14.49 -9.51 -5.32
C PRO A 160 15.51 -8.69 -4.52
N SER A 161 15.65 -7.41 -4.88
CA SER A 161 16.57 -6.49 -4.19
C SER A 161 16.12 -6.05 -2.79
N ASN A 162 14.83 -6.15 -2.47
CA ASN A 162 14.22 -5.72 -1.20
C ASN A 162 12.82 -6.36 -1.01
N TRP A 163 12.22 -6.20 0.18
CA TRP A 163 10.90 -6.74 0.54
C TRP A 163 9.79 -6.37 -0.45
N PHE A 164 9.67 -5.11 -0.84
CA PHE A 164 8.57 -4.66 -1.69
C PHE A 164 8.67 -5.24 -3.11
N GLN A 165 9.88 -5.50 -3.60
CA GLN A 165 10.09 -6.20 -4.87
C GLN A 165 9.70 -7.68 -4.76
N LEU A 166 10.11 -8.35 -3.68
CA LEU A 166 9.71 -9.72 -3.34
C LEU A 166 8.18 -9.86 -3.26
N GLU A 167 7.52 -8.99 -2.49
CA GLU A 167 6.07 -9.03 -2.30
C GLU A 167 5.31 -8.74 -3.61
N ARG A 168 5.82 -7.84 -4.46
CA ARG A 168 5.21 -7.53 -5.76
C ARG A 168 5.37 -8.67 -6.75
N GLU A 169 6.57 -9.22 -6.92
CA GLU A 169 6.82 -10.36 -7.81
C GLU A 169 6.03 -11.60 -7.35
N LEU A 170 5.92 -11.87 -6.04
CA LEU A 170 5.04 -12.94 -5.52
C LEU A 170 3.55 -12.72 -5.82
N ARG A 171 3.08 -11.46 -5.76
CA ARG A 171 1.69 -11.11 -6.08
C ARG A 171 1.40 -11.23 -7.58
N GLU A 172 2.38 -10.93 -8.43
CA GLU A 172 2.33 -11.16 -9.88
C GLU A 172 2.34 -12.67 -10.18
N LEU A 173 3.21 -13.46 -9.52
CA LEU A 173 3.38 -14.90 -9.74
C LEU A 173 2.25 -15.79 -9.21
N ASN A 174 1.52 -15.36 -8.19
CA ASN A 174 0.29 -16.04 -7.71
C ASN A 174 -0.98 -15.50 -8.39
N GLY A 175 -0.86 -14.43 -9.19
CA GLY A 175 -1.96 -13.78 -9.89
C GLY A 175 -2.99 -13.11 -8.95
N CYS A 176 -4.14 -12.73 -9.50
CA CYS A 176 -5.23 -12.08 -8.77
C CYS A 176 -6.04 -13.01 -7.85
N SER A 177 -5.44 -14.08 -7.33
CA SER A 177 -6.05 -14.90 -6.28
C SER A 177 -6.20 -14.07 -5.01
N SER A 178 -7.39 -14.09 -4.40
CA SER A 178 -7.61 -13.51 -3.07
C SER A 178 -6.99 -14.35 -1.95
N ASP A 179 -6.63 -15.60 -2.23
CA ASP A 179 -6.11 -16.54 -1.25
C ASP A 179 -4.57 -16.48 -1.20
N LYS A 180 -4.03 -15.83 -0.15
CA LYS A 180 -2.59 -15.73 0.14
C LYS A 180 -1.98 -17.09 0.57
N THR A 181 -2.79 -18.13 0.81
CA THR A 181 -2.29 -19.45 1.22
C THR A 181 -1.81 -20.33 0.06
N ILE A 182 -2.40 -20.15 -1.13
CA ILE A 182 -2.13 -20.95 -2.33
C ILE A 182 -0.91 -20.39 -3.06
N LEU A 183 0.09 -21.24 -3.27
CA LEU A 183 1.37 -20.88 -3.88
C LEU A 183 1.51 -21.52 -5.27
N SER A 184 1.70 -20.72 -6.31
CA SER A 184 1.89 -21.21 -7.68
C SER A 184 3.27 -21.89 -7.85
N ASN A 185 3.40 -22.81 -8.81
CA ASN A 185 4.68 -23.49 -9.06
C ASN A 185 5.80 -22.48 -9.42
N ASN A 186 5.45 -21.36 -10.06
CA ASN A 186 6.38 -20.29 -10.36
C ASN A 186 6.81 -19.53 -9.09
N ALA A 187 5.88 -19.26 -8.16
CA ALA A 187 6.18 -18.65 -6.87
C ALA A 187 7.04 -19.58 -5.97
N VAL A 188 6.77 -20.89 -5.97
CA VAL A 188 7.62 -21.91 -5.31
C VAL A 188 9.05 -21.85 -5.87
N THR A 189 9.19 -21.95 -7.20
CA THR A 189 10.50 -21.90 -7.89
C THR A 189 11.25 -20.60 -7.59
N TYR A 190 10.55 -19.48 -7.61
CA TYR A 190 11.08 -18.15 -7.34
C TYR A 190 11.60 -18.01 -5.90
N LEU A 191 10.84 -18.45 -4.89
CA LEU A 191 11.28 -18.44 -3.49
C LEU A 191 12.52 -19.33 -3.25
N CYS A 192 12.61 -20.47 -3.95
CA CYS A 192 13.77 -21.36 -3.88
C CYS A 192 15.03 -20.70 -4.49
N ARG A 193 14.90 -19.80 -5.48
CA ARG A 193 16.05 -19.07 -6.06
C ARG A 193 16.66 -18.01 -5.15
N ILE A 194 15.97 -17.56 -4.10
CA ILE A 194 16.49 -16.54 -3.18
C ILE A 194 17.54 -17.18 -2.25
N CYS A 195 18.80 -16.76 -2.33
CA CYS A 195 19.88 -17.31 -1.49
C CYS A 195 19.65 -17.00 0.00
N PRO A 196 19.98 -17.92 0.94
CA PRO A 196 19.76 -17.71 2.38
C PRO A 196 20.48 -16.48 2.93
N SER A 197 21.68 -16.19 2.42
CA SER A 197 22.48 -15.00 2.75
C SER A 197 21.78 -13.67 2.42
N GLN A 198 20.79 -13.67 1.53
CA GLN A 198 20.01 -12.48 1.18
C GLN A 198 18.78 -12.28 2.08
N TYR A 199 18.36 -13.29 2.86
CA TYR A 199 17.13 -13.22 3.66
C TYR A 199 17.10 -12.03 4.64
N GLN A 200 18.23 -11.70 5.28
CA GLN A 200 18.30 -10.54 6.18
C GLN A 200 18.16 -9.18 5.46
N LYS A 201 18.59 -9.10 4.19
CA LYS A 201 18.47 -7.89 3.35
C LYS A 201 17.08 -7.75 2.73
N VAL A 202 16.51 -8.86 2.26
CA VAL A 202 15.26 -8.87 1.49
C VAL A 202 14.04 -8.95 2.42
N ILE A 203 14.08 -9.79 3.45
CA ILE A 203 12.97 -10.00 4.38
C ILE A 203 13.19 -9.13 5.63
N GLY A 204 14.26 -9.40 6.38
CA GLY A 204 14.60 -8.66 7.61
C GLY A 204 13.40 -8.52 8.56
N ASN A 205 13.07 -7.28 8.92
CA ASN A 205 11.96 -6.94 9.84
C ASN A 205 10.54 -7.20 9.28
N ASN A 206 10.41 -7.64 8.02
CA ASN A 206 9.13 -7.83 7.33
C ASN A 206 8.65 -9.29 7.34
N LEU A 207 9.27 -10.16 8.15
CA LEU A 207 8.81 -11.55 8.33
C LEU A 207 7.43 -11.58 9.02
N GLU A 208 6.38 -11.77 8.23
CA GLU A 208 5.02 -12.08 8.69
C GLU A 208 4.81 -13.59 8.80
N THR A 209 3.96 -14.04 9.72
CA THR A 209 3.45 -15.43 9.82
C THR A 209 3.02 -15.99 8.47
N GLY A 210 2.14 -15.28 7.76
CA GLY A 210 1.65 -15.72 6.45
C GLY A 210 2.74 -15.82 5.37
N PHE A 211 3.88 -15.15 5.53
CA PHE A 211 5.03 -15.29 4.64
C PHE A 211 6.00 -16.39 5.10
N LEU A 212 6.19 -16.58 6.41
CA LEU A 212 6.90 -17.74 6.98
C LEU A 212 6.25 -19.05 6.50
N VAL A 213 4.92 -19.12 6.56
CA VAL A 213 4.13 -20.25 6.05
C VAL A 213 4.30 -20.42 4.53
N GLN A 214 4.33 -19.34 3.73
CA GLN A 214 4.63 -19.44 2.30
C GLN A 214 6.03 -20.01 2.02
N LEU A 215 7.04 -19.66 2.81
CA LEU A 215 8.39 -20.24 2.71
C LEU A 215 8.39 -21.74 3.05
N LEU A 216 7.72 -22.15 4.13
CA LEU A 216 7.58 -23.57 4.49
C LEU A 216 6.85 -24.36 3.39
N ARG A 217 5.75 -23.82 2.84
CA ARG A 217 5.03 -24.42 1.71
C ARG A 217 5.87 -24.47 0.43
N ALA A 218 6.74 -23.48 0.20
CA ALA A 218 7.69 -23.53 -0.90
C ALA A 218 8.71 -24.67 -0.71
N PHE A 219 9.31 -24.82 0.47
CA PHE A 219 10.31 -25.85 0.73
C PHE A 219 9.71 -27.27 0.70
N SER A 220 8.52 -27.47 1.28
CA SER A 220 7.76 -28.73 1.18
C SER A 220 7.44 -29.12 -0.27
N ARG A 221 7.23 -28.13 -1.15
CA ARG A 221 6.89 -28.32 -2.57
C ARG A 221 8.09 -28.18 -3.51
N ALA A 222 9.30 -28.02 -2.99
CA ALA A 222 10.54 -27.81 -3.75
C ALA A 222 11.10 -29.12 -4.35
N ASN A 223 10.24 -29.95 -4.95
CA ASN A 223 10.57 -31.29 -5.42
C ASN A 223 11.70 -31.26 -6.47
N GLY A 224 12.92 -31.64 -6.06
CA GLY A 224 14.14 -31.56 -6.88
C GLY A 224 14.70 -30.14 -7.09
N LEU A 225 14.10 -29.11 -6.50
CA LEU A 225 14.56 -27.71 -6.56
C LEU A 225 15.54 -27.34 -5.45
N LEU A 226 15.50 -28.06 -4.32
CA LEU A 226 16.37 -27.87 -3.17
C LEU A 226 16.82 -29.23 -2.63
N THR A 227 18.09 -29.36 -2.29
CA THR A 227 18.59 -30.47 -1.48
C THR A 227 18.15 -30.31 -0.01
N PRO A 228 18.04 -31.41 0.78
CA PRO A 228 17.72 -31.33 2.21
C PRO A 228 18.68 -30.43 3.01
N ALA A 229 19.98 -30.44 2.67
CA ALA A 229 20.97 -29.54 3.26
C ALA A 229 20.71 -28.04 2.96
N GLU A 230 20.24 -27.70 1.76
CA GLU A 230 19.82 -26.33 1.44
C GLU A 230 18.55 -25.92 2.20
N VAL A 231 17.61 -26.85 2.41
CA VAL A 231 16.41 -26.59 3.24
C VAL A 231 16.83 -26.30 4.69
N VAL A 232 17.76 -27.06 5.27
CA VAL A 232 18.34 -26.76 6.60
C VAL A 232 19.00 -25.39 6.63
N SER A 233 19.83 -25.05 5.64
CA SER A 233 20.49 -23.73 5.53
C SER A 233 19.49 -22.57 5.48
N ARG A 234 18.36 -22.77 4.78
CA ARG A 234 17.26 -21.81 4.69
C ARG A 234 16.51 -21.67 6.00
N LEU A 235 16.12 -22.77 6.64
CA LEU A 235 15.45 -22.77 7.95
C LEU A 235 16.33 -22.11 9.03
N ASN A 236 17.64 -22.40 9.03
CA ASN A 236 18.63 -21.80 9.93
C ASN A 236 18.71 -20.28 9.72
N SER A 237 18.74 -19.84 8.47
CA SER A 237 18.76 -18.42 8.11
C SER A 237 17.43 -17.71 8.43
N ILE A 238 16.29 -18.38 8.30
CA ILE A 238 14.96 -17.86 8.67
C ILE A 238 14.82 -17.72 10.19
N SER A 239 15.28 -18.70 10.97
CA SER A 239 15.26 -18.65 12.45
C SER A 239 16.10 -17.51 13.05
N ARG A 240 16.93 -16.85 12.24
CA ARG A 240 17.77 -15.69 12.63
C ARG A 240 17.17 -14.35 12.19
N LEU A 241 16.05 -14.35 11.48
CA LEU A 241 15.40 -13.13 11.03
C LEU A 241 14.73 -12.41 12.22
N PRO A 242 14.80 -11.07 12.28
CA PRO A 242 14.01 -10.31 13.24
C PRO A 242 12.53 -10.68 13.16
N ARG A 243 11.91 -10.87 14.32
CA ARG A 243 10.49 -11.24 14.48
C ARG A 243 10.15 -12.68 14.07
N PHE A 244 11.15 -13.55 13.83
CA PHE A 244 10.90 -14.99 13.60
C PHE A 244 10.05 -15.62 14.71
N ASP A 245 10.39 -15.41 15.98
CA ASP A 245 9.66 -15.99 17.13
C ASP A 245 8.18 -15.55 17.13
N VAL A 246 7.94 -14.27 16.83
CA VAL A 246 6.59 -13.68 16.73
C VAL A 246 5.83 -14.22 15.51
N ALA A 247 6.51 -14.41 14.39
CA ALA A 247 5.91 -14.99 13.19
C ALA A 247 5.55 -16.47 13.39
N TRP A 248 6.41 -17.24 14.08
CA TRP A 248 6.26 -18.67 14.35
C TRP A 248 5.22 -18.97 15.44
N MET A 249 5.21 -18.23 16.55
CA MET A 249 4.22 -18.37 17.63
C MET A 249 2.77 -18.06 17.19
N MET A 250 2.61 -17.42 16.04
CA MET A 250 1.32 -17.05 15.46
C MET A 250 0.87 -18.00 14.32
N VAL A 251 1.61 -19.09 14.08
CA VAL A 251 1.26 -20.12 13.09
C VAL A 251 0.16 -21.04 13.63
N ASP A 252 -0.77 -21.46 12.77
CA ASP A 252 -1.83 -22.42 13.15
C ASP A 252 -1.29 -23.87 13.21
N ASP A 253 -1.89 -24.74 14.03
CA ASP A 253 -1.44 -26.13 14.24
C ASP A 253 -1.18 -26.93 12.95
N CYS A 254 -1.99 -26.70 11.90
CA CYS A 254 -1.85 -27.37 10.61
C CYS A 254 -0.62 -26.93 9.80
N ASP A 255 -0.12 -25.71 10.01
CA ASP A 255 1.13 -25.22 9.42
C ASP A 255 2.34 -25.51 10.32
N HIS A 256 2.13 -25.75 11.63
CA HIS A 256 3.13 -26.45 12.45
C HIS A 256 3.31 -27.91 11.99
N ASP A 257 2.24 -28.62 11.61
CA ASP A 257 2.33 -29.98 11.04
C ASP A 257 3.09 -30.00 9.70
N LEU A 258 2.93 -28.96 8.87
CA LEU A 258 3.75 -28.79 7.66
C LEU A 258 5.25 -28.72 7.97
N PHE A 259 5.64 -27.99 9.01
CA PHE A 259 7.05 -28.00 9.47
C PHE A 259 7.46 -29.39 9.97
N ARG A 260 6.62 -30.08 10.75
CA ARG A 260 6.90 -31.45 11.24
C ARG A 260 7.13 -32.42 10.07
N GLN A 261 6.36 -32.30 8.99
CA GLN A 261 6.54 -33.10 7.75
C GLN A 261 7.87 -32.78 7.05
N ILE A 262 8.22 -31.49 6.92
CA ILE A 262 9.52 -31.08 6.37
C ILE A 262 10.64 -31.66 7.24
N PHE A 263 10.58 -31.46 8.56
CA PHE A 263 11.61 -31.87 9.50
C PHE A 263 11.81 -33.38 9.54
N PHE A 264 10.74 -34.18 9.50
CA PHE A 264 10.82 -35.64 9.36
C PHE A 264 11.54 -36.07 8.07
N THR A 265 11.35 -35.33 6.97
CA THR A 265 12.06 -35.57 5.70
C THR A 265 13.57 -35.24 5.82
N LEU A 266 13.93 -34.25 6.66
CA LEU A 266 15.32 -33.91 6.94
C LEU A 266 15.99 -34.91 7.90
N GLU A 267 15.27 -35.44 8.90
CA GLU A 267 15.79 -36.49 9.80
C GLU A 267 16.10 -37.82 9.08
N ALA A 268 15.53 -38.03 7.89
CA ALA A 268 15.78 -39.21 7.06
C ALA A 268 17.03 -39.10 6.17
N ASP A 269 17.64 -37.91 6.01
CA ASP A 269 18.83 -37.72 5.17
C ASP A 269 20.13 -37.87 6.00
N PRO A 270 20.96 -38.90 5.74
CA PRO A 270 22.20 -39.13 6.49
C PRO A 270 23.31 -38.09 6.25
N ASN A 271 23.13 -37.16 5.29
CA ASN A 271 24.13 -36.14 4.97
C ASN A 271 24.02 -34.88 5.84
N ILE A 272 22.97 -34.74 6.66
CA ILE A 272 22.74 -33.55 7.49
C ILE A 272 23.36 -33.76 8.89
N SER A 273 24.01 -32.73 9.43
CA SER A 273 24.53 -32.80 10.80
C SER A 273 23.41 -32.90 11.83
N ARG A 274 23.54 -33.84 12.77
CA ARG A 274 22.60 -34.01 13.88
C ARG A 274 22.51 -32.75 14.75
N ASP A 275 23.58 -31.97 14.86
CA ASP A 275 23.60 -30.72 15.61
C ASP A 275 22.82 -29.60 14.90
N GLU A 276 22.82 -29.58 13.56
CA GLU A 276 21.98 -28.67 12.78
C GLU A 276 20.51 -29.05 12.91
N LEU A 277 20.16 -30.33 12.81
CA LEU A 277 18.80 -30.82 13.05
C LEU A 277 18.34 -30.49 14.49
N ASN A 278 19.20 -30.66 15.49
CA ASN A 278 18.90 -30.30 16.88
C ASN A 278 18.71 -28.78 17.06
N PHE A 279 19.52 -27.95 16.39
CA PHE A 279 19.34 -26.49 16.39
C PHE A 279 18.01 -26.10 15.75
N ILE A 280 17.70 -26.62 14.56
CA ILE A 280 16.42 -26.35 13.87
C ILE A 280 15.23 -26.81 14.72
N ARG A 281 15.26 -28.02 15.29
CA ARG A 281 14.18 -28.48 16.18
C ARG A 281 13.96 -27.51 17.34
N LYS A 282 15.04 -27.02 17.96
CA LYS A 282 14.96 -26.08 19.09
C LYS A 282 14.42 -24.69 18.73
N GLN A 283 14.65 -24.19 17.51
CA GLN A 283 14.09 -22.90 17.08
C GLN A 283 12.62 -22.99 16.67
N PHE A 284 12.17 -24.18 16.23
CA PHE A 284 10.80 -24.43 15.76
C PHE A 284 9.99 -25.27 16.78
N THR A 285 10.29 -25.15 18.08
CA THR A 285 9.53 -25.74 19.21
C THR A 285 9.09 -24.64 20.17
#